data_AF-A0A7V6P263-F1
#
_entry.id   AF-A0A7V6P263-F1
#
_cell.length_a   1.000
_cell.length_b   1.000
_cell.length_c   1.000
_cell.angle_alpha   90.00
_cell.angle_beta   90.00
_cell.angle_gamma   90.00
#
_symmetry.space_group_name_H-M   'P 1'
#
loop_
_entity.id
_entity.type
_entity.pdbx_description
1 polymer ?
#
loop_
_entity_poly.entity_id
_entity_poly.type
_entity_poly.pdbx_seq_one_letter_code
_entity_poly.pdbx_strand_id
1 'polypeptide(L)' 'MIYLVLVIVIVSISDIKYLISKNKKRDLFVYVAIMLLVGALGIFYFSNPERDSFAKIVLSLIGKEG' A
#
# COMPACT_ATOMS: atom_id res chain seq x y z
N MET A 1 -7.51 -2.72 13.62
CA MET A 1 -6.74 -2.44 12.38
C MET A 1 -5.23 -2.39 12.59
N ILE A 2 -4.72 -1.84 13.70
CA ILE A 2 -3.29 -1.81 14.04
C ILE A 2 -2.60 -3.20 14.04
N TYR A 3 -3.25 -4.24 14.58
CA TYR A 3 -2.69 -5.60 14.54
C TYR A 3 -2.53 -6.14 13.12
N LEU A 4 -3.46 -5.80 12.22
CA LEU A 4 -3.40 -6.15 10.80
C LEU A 4 -2.21 -5.45 10.12
N VAL A 5 -1.99 -4.18 10.44
CA VAL A 5 -0.82 -3.42 9.95
C VAL A 5 0.48 -4.06 10.44
N LEU A 6 0.57 -4.47 11.70
CA LEU A 6 1.75 -5.17 12.24
C LEU A 6 2.02 -6.50 11.51
N VAL A 7 0.98 -7.31 11.28
CA VAL A 7 1.11 -8.56 10.51
C VAL A 7 1.62 -8.27 9.10
N ILE A 8 1.04 -7.28 8.42
CA ILE A 8 1.47 -6.87 7.08
C ILE A 8 2.95 -6.49 7.10
N VAL A 9 3.43 -5.70 8.07
CA VAL A 9 4.84 -5.29 8.19
C VAL A 9 5.78 -6.47 8.42
N ILE A 10 5.38 -7.47 9.22
CA ILE A 10 6.21 -8.65 9.47
C ILE A 10 6.33 -9.53 8.21
N VAL A 11 5.21 -9.79 7.53
CA VAL A 11 5.18 -10.55 6.27
C VAL A 11 6.00 -9.83 5.20
N SER A 12 5.78 -8.51 5.10
CA SER A 12 6.51 -7.58 4.27
C SER A 12 8.04 -7.69 4.36
N ILE A 13 8.57 -7.67 5.58
CA ILE A 13 10.02 -7.82 5.83
C ILE A 13 10.50 -9.21 5.41
N SER A 14 9.69 -10.25 5.65
CA SER A 14 10.03 -11.63 5.31
C SER A 14 10.12 -11.82 3.79
N ASP A 15 9.18 -11.25 3.03
CA ASP A 15 9.17 -11.29 1.57
C ASP A 15 10.36 -10.54 0.95
N ILE A 16 10.71 -9.36 1.47
CA ILE A 16 11.90 -8.62 1.03
C ILE A 16 13.16 -9.46 1.24
N LYS A 17 13.33 -10.04 2.43
CA LYS A 17 14.48 -10.91 2.74
C LYS A 17 14.54 -12.10 1.78
N TYR A 18 13.41 -12.73 1.50
CA TYR A 18 13.32 -13.83 0.56
C TYR A 18 13.73 -13.42 -0.87
N LEU A 19 13.19 -12.31 -1.38
CA LEU A 19 13.48 -11.81 -2.73
C LEU A 19 14.95 -11.40 -2.89
N ILE A 20 15.53 -10.77 -1.86
CA ILE A 20 16.97 -10.45 -1.81
C ILE A 20 17.80 -11.76 -1.84
N SER A 21 17.44 -12.75 -1.02
CA SER A 21 18.17 -14.04 -0.96
C SER A 21 18.16 -14.79 -2.29
N LYS A 22 17.13 -14.60 -3.11
CA LYS A 22 16.98 -15.21 -4.43
C LYS A 22 17.53 -14.34 -5.57
N ASN A 23 18.16 -13.20 -5.28
CA ASN A 23 18.69 -12.25 -6.27
C ASN A 23 17.65 -11.78 -7.31
N LYS A 24 16.35 -11.83 -6.99
CA LYS A 24 15.26 -11.45 -7.90
C LYS A 24 15.03 -9.94 -7.91
N LYS A 25 16.00 -9.19 -8.45
CA LYS A 25 16.03 -7.71 -8.40
C LYS A 25 14.80 -7.05 -9.02
N ARG A 26 14.29 -7.57 -10.14
CA ARG A 26 13.09 -7.04 -10.81
C ARG A 26 11.85 -7.19 -9.92
N ASP A 27 11.65 -8.40 -9.40
CA ASP A 27 10.49 -8.70 -8.57
C ASP A 27 10.55 -7.93 -7.24
N LEU A 28 11.75 -7.78 -6.66
CA LEU A 28 11.99 -6.93 -5.49
C LEU A 28 11.62 -5.47 -5.76
N PHE A 29 12.01 -4.91 -6.90
CA PHE A 29 11.67 -3.53 -7.25
C PHE A 29 10.16 -3.32 -7.37
N VAL A 30 9.46 -4.21 -8.09
CA VAL A 30 8.00 -4.16 -8.22
C VAL A 30 7.33 -4.31 -6.86
N TYR A 31 7.81 -5.23 -6.03
CA TYR A 31 7.28 -5.46 -4.69
C TYR A 31 7.41 -4.22 -3.79
N VAL A 32 8.59 -3.59 -3.75
CA VAL A 32 8.84 -2.37 -2.98
C VAL A 32 7.99 -1.21 -3.49
N ALA A 33 7.82 -1.06 -4.81
CA ALA A 33 6.95 -0.04 -5.38
C ALA A 33 5.48 -0.21 -4.94
N ILE A 34 4.96 -1.44 -4.98
CA ILE A 34 3.60 -1.75 -4.53
C ILE A 34 3.47 -1.49 -3.02
N MET A 35 4.44 -1.89 -2.21
CA MET A 35 4.46 -1.60 -0.77
C MET A 35 4.37 -0.12 -0.46
N LEU A 36 5.15 0.72 -1.15
CA LEU A 36 5.14 2.16 -0.94
C LEU A 36 3.78 2.75 -1.31
N LEU A 37 3.16 2.28 -2.39
CA LEU A 37 1.80 2.66 -2.76
C LEU A 37 0.77 2.26 -1.70
N VAL A 38 0.81 1.01 -1.23
CA VAL A 38 -0.09 0.52 -0.18
C VAL A 38 0.14 1.27 1.14
N GLY A 39 1.39 1.56 1.50
CA GLY A 39 1.73 2.35 2.68
C GLY A 39 1.21 3.78 2.58
N ALA A 40 1.38 4.43 1.42
CA ALA A 40 0.85 5.77 1.17
C ALA A 40 -0.68 5.80 1.24
N LEU A 41 -1.37 4.82 0.65
CA LEU A 41 -2.83 4.68 0.75
C LEU A 41 -3.25 4.38 2.19
N GLY A 42 -2.51 3.53 2.90
CA GLY A 42 -2.75 3.24 4.30
C GLY A 42 -2.72 4.52 5.15
N ILE A 43 -1.65 5.31 5.03
CA ILE A 43 -1.53 6.61 5.70
C ILE A 43 -2.68 7.53 5.29
N PHE A 44 -2.97 7.63 4.00
CA PHE A 44 -4.04 8.46 3.47
C PHE A 44 -5.41 8.19 4.11
N TYR A 45 -5.74 6.91 4.33
CA TYR A 45 -6.97 6.48 5.00
C TYR A 45 -6.90 6.61 6.52
N PHE A 46 -5.79 6.23 7.16
CA PHE A 46 -5.66 6.30 8.62
C PHE A 46 -5.57 7.73 9.16
N SER A 47 -5.00 8.66 8.41
CA SER A 47 -4.84 10.06 8.85
C SER A 47 -6.15 10.84 8.90
N ASN A 48 -7.18 10.40 8.18
CA ASN A 48 -8.52 10.99 8.28
C ASN A 48 -9.59 9.92 8.00
N PRO A 49 -10.17 9.30 9.05
CA PRO A 49 -11.15 8.25 8.87
C PRO A 49 -12.49 8.72 8.30
N GLU A 50 -12.79 10.03 8.33
CA GLU A 50 -13.98 10.62 7.70
C GLU A 50 -13.73 11.04 6.24
N ARG A 51 -12.54 10.77 5.71
CA ARG A 51 -12.20 11.09 4.33
C ARG A 51 -13.06 10.29 3.35
N ASP A 52 -13.50 10.97 2.30
CA ASP A 52 -14.10 10.32 1.14
C ASP A 52 -13.23 9.18 0.60
N SER A 53 -13.87 8.11 0.12
CA SER A 53 -13.14 6.99 -0.46
C SER A 53 -12.26 7.44 -1.61
N PHE A 54 -11.11 6.78 -1.79
CA PHE A 54 -10.22 7.05 -2.92
C PHE A 54 -10.96 6.95 -4.26
N ALA A 55 -11.91 6.01 -4.37
CA ALA A 55 -12.76 5.87 -5.55
C ALA A 55 -13.61 7.14 -5.80
N LYS A 56 -14.22 7.72 -4.77
CA LYS A 56 -15.00 8.96 -4.88
C LYS A 56 -14.13 10.14 -5.30
N ILE A 57 -12.91 10.23 -4.77
CA ILE A 57 -11.93 11.25 -5.17
C ILE A 57 -11.56 11.09 -6.64
N VAL A 58 -11.24 9.88 -7.10
CA VAL A 58 -10.91 9.62 -8.51
C VAL A 58 -12.11 9.94 -9.42
N LEU A 59 -13.32 9.55 -9.03
CA LEU A 59 -14.55 9.84 -9.77
C LEU A 59 -14.77 11.36 -9.89
N SER A 60 -14.60 12.11 -8.80
CA SER A 60 -14.70 13.57 -8.83
C SER A 60 -13.67 14.23 -9.76
N LEU A 61 -12.45 13.68 -9.85
CA LEU A 61 -11.39 14.20 -10.72
C LEU A 61 -11.70 13.99 -12.21
N ILE A 62 -12.46 12.94 -12.57
CA ILE A 62 -12.89 12.68 -13.94
C ILE A 62 -14.27 13.27 -14.26
N GLY A 63 -14.78 14.16 -13.41
CA GLY A 63 -16.06 14.85 -13.60
C GLY A 63 -17.29 13.98 -13.38
N LYS A 64 -17.13 12.80 -12.77
CA LYS A 64 -18.25 11.98 -12.28
C LYS A 64 -18.43 12.26 -10.80
N GLU A 65 -19.43 13.07 -10.46
CA GLU A 65 -19.85 13.21 -9.07
C GLU A 65 -20.40 11.86 -8.58
N GLY A 66 -19.85 11.35 -7.48
CA GLY A 66 -20.19 10.08 -6.86
C GLY A 66 -20.77 10.27 -5.47
#